data_AF-A0A7Y1XRZ6-F1
#
_entry.id   AF-A0A7Y1XRZ6-F1
#
_cell.length_a   1.000
_cell.length_b   1.000
_cell.length_c   1.000
_cell.angle_alpha   90.00
_cell.angle_beta   90.00
_cell.angle_gamma   90.00
#
_symmetry.space_group_name_H-M   'P 1'
#
loop_
_entity.id
_entity.type
_entity.pdbx_description
1 polymer ?
#
loop_
_entity_poly.entity_id
_entity_poly.type
_entity_poly.pdbx_seq_one_letter_code
_entity_poly.pdbx_strand_id
1 'polypeptide(L)'
;MLKRDFTDHDSGTWIEGSGRVVKLLSDDNDGSRHQRFIIEVRRNQTLLIAHNIDLVARVPLGMGDRVRFRGMYEYNDLGGLVHWTHHDPLGVVDGGWIRFRRKTYR
;
A
#
# COMPACT_ATOMS: atom_id res chain seq x y z
N MET A 1 -5.29 13.05 -8.56
CA MET A 1 -6.49 13.18 -7.71
C MET A 1 -7.28 11.90 -7.89
N LEU A 2 -7.41 11.07 -6.84
CA LEU A 2 -8.22 9.86 -6.91
C LEU A 2 -9.68 10.29 -7.16
N LYS A 3 -10.42 9.63 -8.06
CA LYS A 3 -11.76 10.08 -8.52
C LYS A 3 -12.99 9.53 -7.76
N ARG A 4 -12.86 8.42 -7.01
CA ARG A 4 -13.91 7.87 -6.14
C ARG A 4 -13.36 7.12 -4.92
N ASP A 5 -14.16 6.98 -3.88
CA ASP A 5 -13.79 6.21 -2.69
C ASP A 5 -13.63 4.73 -3.02
N PHE A 6 -12.66 4.07 -2.36
CA PHE A 6 -12.51 2.63 -2.40
C PHE A 6 -13.54 1.97 -1.47
N THR A 7 -14.29 1.00 -1.98
CA THR A 7 -15.31 0.28 -1.19
C THR A 7 -15.08 -1.22 -1.28
N ASP A 8 -15.88 -2.00 -0.56
CA ASP A 8 -15.93 -3.46 -0.67
C ASP A 8 -16.05 -3.99 -2.12
N HIS A 9 -16.82 -3.30 -2.97
CA HIS A 9 -16.94 -3.60 -4.40
C HIS A 9 -15.62 -3.54 -5.20
N ASP A 10 -14.58 -2.92 -4.65
CA ASP A 10 -13.26 -2.83 -5.30
C ASP A 10 -12.31 -3.97 -4.91
N SER A 11 -12.69 -4.85 -3.98
CA SER A 11 -11.84 -5.96 -3.51
C SER A 11 -11.40 -6.84 -4.68
N GLY A 12 -10.15 -7.28 -4.66
CA GLY A 12 -9.54 -8.07 -5.73
C GLY A 12 -9.14 -7.29 -6.98
N THR A 13 -9.13 -5.94 -6.93
CA THR A 13 -8.69 -5.10 -8.05
C THR A 13 -7.37 -4.40 -7.81
N TRP A 14 -6.61 -4.17 -8.89
CA TRP A 14 -5.43 -3.31 -8.85
C TRP A 14 -5.84 -1.84 -8.80
N ILE A 15 -5.37 -1.13 -7.79
CA ILE A 15 -5.64 0.30 -7.61
C ILE A 15 -4.34 1.10 -7.60
N GLU A 16 -4.44 2.36 -8.03
CA GLU A 16 -3.39 3.35 -7.87
C GLU A 16 -3.90 4.54 -7.08
N GLY A 17 -3.07 5.06 -6.19
CA GLY A 17 -3.46 6.17 -5.33
C GLY A 17 -2.30 6.93 -4.74
N SER A 18 -2.65 7.92 -3.92
CA SER A 18 -1.69 8.66 -3.13
C SER A 18 -2.33 9.07 -1.81
N GLY A 19 -1.56 9.03 -0.73
CA GLY A 19 -2.03 9.41 0.59
C GLY A 19 -0.90 9.90 1.48
N ARG A 20 -1.27 10.41 2.64
CA ARG A 20 -0.31 10.79 3.70
C ARG A 20 -0.28 9.72 4.76
N VAL A 21 0.91 9.36 5.24
CA VAL A 21 1.07 8.43 6.36
C VAL A 21 0.48 9.05 7.61
N VAL A 22 -0.54 8.40 8.18
CA VAL A 22 -1.21 8.82 9.42
C VAL A 22 -0.93 7.87 10.57
N LYS A 23 -0.36 6.69 10.31
CA LYS A 23 0.13 5.78 11.35
C LYS A 23 1.24 4.88 10.81
N LEU A 24 2.30 4.72 11.59
CA LEU A 24 3.30 3.67 11.40
C LEU A 24 2.98 2.52 12.35
N LEU A 25 2.98 1.29 11.84
CA LEU A 25 2.73 0.09 12.63
C LEU A 25 4.03 -0.72 12.74
N SER A 26 4.12 -1.58 13.75
CA SER A 26 5.18 -2.59 13.79
C SER A 26 5.10 -3.46 12.54
N ASP A 27 6.26 -3.89 12.05
CA ASP A 27 6.30 -4.85 10.95
C ASP A 27 5.51 -6.10 11.33
N ASP A 28 4.88 -6.68 10.31
CA ASP A 28 4.42 -8.05 10.41
C ASP A 28 5.60 -8.97 10.09
N ASN A 29 5.86 -9.92 10.98
CA ASN A 29 6.94 -10.89 10.85
C ASN A 29 6.42 -12.33 10.87
N ASP A 30 5.10 -12.53 10.81
CA ASP A 30 4.52 -13.86 10.65
C ASP A 30 4.46 -14.23 9.17
N GLY A 31 5.26 -15.23 8.77
CA GLY A 31 5.48 -15.56 7.36
C GLY A 31 6.39 -14.55 6.65
N SER A 32 6.01 -14.11 5.44
CA SER A 32 6.75 -13.06 4.73
C SER A 32 6.65 -11.74 5.47
N ARG A 33 7.77 -11.04 5.63
CA ARG A 33 7.84 -9.81 6.40
C ARG A 33 7.18 -8.67 5.65
N HIS A 34 6.32 -7.92 6.33
CA HIS A 34 5.65 -6.75 5.77
C HIS A 34 5.89 -5.50 6.61
N GLN A 35 6.34 -4.43 5.97
CA GLN A 35 6.22 -3.09 6.52
C GLN A 35 4.75 -2.67 6.44
N ARG A 36 4.18 -2.28 7.59
CA ARG A 36 2.77 -1.86 7.69
C ARG A 36 2.65 -0.39 8.07
N PHE A 37 1.81 0.34 7.36
CA PHE A 37 1.49 1.72 7.68
C PHE A 37 0.12 2.10 7.13
N ILE A 38 -0.54 3.05 7.79
CA ILE A 38 -1.85 3.55 7.38
C ILE A 38 -1.65 4.88 6.68
N ILE A 39 -2.28 5.02 5.52
CA ILE A 39 -2.36 6.29 4.81
C ILE A 39 -3.78 6.83 4.79
N GLU A 40 -3.94 8.14 4.94
CA GLU A 40 -5.18 8.83 4.57
C GLU A 40 -5.10 9.19 3.08
N VAL A 41 -6.01 8.62 2.29
CA VAL A 41 -6.09 8.86 0.84
C VAL A 41 -7.05 9.99 0.50
N ARG A 42 -8.06 10.21 1.36
CA ARG A 42 -9.01 11.33 1.35
C ARG A 42 -9.58 11.55 2.75
N ARG A 43 -10.31 12.65 2.93
CA ARG A 43 -11.03 12.95 4.18
C ARG A 43 -11.85 11.74 4.61
N ASN A 44 -11.57 11.21 5.79
CA ASN A 44 -12.23 10.05 6.40
C ASN A 44 -12.07 8.71 5.67
N GLN A 45 -11.15 8.59 4.70
CA GLN A 45 -10.82 7.30 4.08
C GLN A 45 -9.34 6.98 4.24
N THR A 46 -9.08 5.87 4.94
CA THR A 46 -7.72 5.35 5.17
C THR A 46 -7.53 3.99 4.52
N LEU A 47 -6.29 3.69 4.14
CA LEU A 47 -5.88 2.36 3.68
C LEU A 47 -4.72 1.87 4.53
N LEU A 48 -4.76 0.60 4.92
CA LEU A 48 -3.59 -0.12 5.44
C LEU A 48 -2.72 -0.58 4.26
N ILE A 49 -1.47 -0.15 4.20
CA ILE A 49 -0.50 -0.67 3.23
C ILE A 49 0.32 -1.77 3.89
N ALA A 50 0.33 -2.95 3.27
CA ALA A 50 1.19 -4.08 3.62
C ALA A 50 2.25 -4.26 2.52
N HIS A 51 3.45 -3.72 2.76
CA HIS A 51 4.55 -3.76 1.80
C HIS A 51 5.51 -4.89 2.15
N ASN A 52 5.59 -5.91 1.29
CA ASN A 52 6.47 -7.05 1.52
C ASN A 52 7.95 -6.60 1.44
N ILE A 53 8.63 -6.63 2.58
CA ILE A 53 10.02 -6.18 2.72
C ILE A 53 11.07 -7.29 2.54
N ASP A 54 10.62 -8.52 2.29
CA ASP A 54 11.51 -9.59 1.81
C ASP A 54 11.77 -9.45 0.30
N LEU A 55 10.78 -8.96 -0.45
CA LEU A 55 10.88 -8.80 -1.90
C LEU A 55 11.48 -7.45 -2.31
N VAL A 56 11.21 -6.39 -1.53
CA VAL A 56 11.60 -5.02 -1.88
C VAL A 56 12.10 -4.29 -0.63
N ALA A 57 13.07 -3.40 -0.80
CA ALA A 57 13.60 -2.64 0.33
C ALA A 57 12.50 -1.86 1.08
N ARG A 58 12.58 -1.85 2.42
CA ARG A 58 11.72 -1.02 3.29
C ARG A 58 11.71 0.44 2.82
N VAL A 59 10.53 1.05 2.84
CA VAL A 59 10.37 2.48 2.55
C VAL A 59 10.68 3.28 3.83
N PRO A 60 11.63 4.24 3.81
CA PRO A 60 12.02 5.01 4.99
C PRO A 60 11.00 6.14 5.25
N LEU A 61 9.80 5.75 5.69
CA LEU A 61 8.66 6.64 5.92
C LEU A 61 8.62 7.18 7.35
N GLY A 62 8.24 8.44 7.49
CA GLY A 62 7.81 9.08 8.72
C GLY A 62 6.32 9.43 8.70
N MET A 63 5.80 9.87 9.85
CA MET A 63 4.45 10.42 9.94
C MET A 63 4.30 11.67 9.06
N GLY A 64 3.17 11.80 8.36
CA GLY A 64 2.85 12.93 7.47
C GLY A 64 3.46 12.84 6.07
N ASP A 65 4.40 11.92 5.84
CA ASP A 65 5.00 11.69 4.53
C ASP A 65 3.94 11.32 3.49
N ARG A 66 4.13 11.80 2.26
CA ARG A 66 3.25 11.48 1.14
C ARG A 66 3.85 10.37 0.31
N VAL A 67 3.05 9.34 0.03
CA VAL A 67 3.39 8.26 -0.91
C VAL A 67 2.40 8.24 -2.08
N ARG A 68 2.86 7.73 -3.22
CA ARG A 68 1.99 7.18 -4.26
C ARG A 68 2.18 5.67 -4.27
N PHE A 69 1.17 4.93 -4.67
CA PHE A 69 1.25 3.47 -4.71
C PHE A 69 0.44 2.91 -5.87
N ARG A 70 0.84 1.71 -6.29
CA ARG A 70 0.01 0.74 -7.01
C ARG A 70 0.02 -0.55 -6.21
N GLY A 71 -1.11 -1.20 -6.06
CA GLY A 71 -1.21 -2.49 -5.37
C GLY A 71 -2.57 -3.13 -5.57
N MET A 72 -2.71 -4.37 -5.13
CA MET A 72 -4.00 -5.05 -5.09
C MET A 72 -4.76 -4.61 -3.85
N TYR A 73 -6.04 -4.27 -4.01
CA TYR A 73 -6.90 -3.82 -2.93
C TYR A 73 -7.75 -4.96 -2.41
N GLU A 74 -7.84 -5.06 -1.08
CA GLU A 74 -8.75 -5.97 -0.39
C GLU A 74 -9.54 -5.21 0.67
N TYR A 75 -10.77 -5.67 0.93
CA TYR A 75 -11.63 -5.10 1.95
C TYR A 75 -12.07 -6.15 2.97
N ASN A 76 -12.08 -5.78 4.25
CA ASN A 76 -12.66 -6.58 5.32
C ASN A 76 -13.33 -5.68 6.37
N ASP A 77 -13.79 -6.27 7.48
CA ASP A 77 -14.48 -5.54 8.55
C ASP A 77 -13.62 -4.48 9.25
N LEU A 78 -12.30 -4.49 9.06
CA LEU A 78 -11.36 -3.47 9.55
C LEU A 78 -11.09 -2.36 8.53
N GLY A 79 -11.62 -2.47 7.30
CA GLY A 79 -11.49 -1.51 6.22
C GLY A 79 -10.61 -1.99 5.07
N GLY A 80 -10.14 -1.03 4.28
CA GLY A 80 -9.34 -1.30 3.08
C GLY A 80 -7.86 -1.56 3.36
N LEU A 81 -7.32 -2.61 2.73
CA LEU A 81 -5.92 -3.00 2.73
C LEU A 81 -5.38 -3.01 1.31
N VAL A 82 -4.12 -2.61 1.13
CA VAL A 82 -3.38 -2.73 -0.12
C VAL A 82 -2.13 -3.55 0.11
N HIS A 83 -2.01 -4.65 -0.62
CA HIS A 83 -0.82 -5.50 -0.68
C HIS A 83 -0.29 -5.58 -2.12
N TRP A 84 0.64 -6.50 -2.40
CA TRP A 84 1.27 -6.64 -3.72
C TRP A 84 1.86 -5.31 -4.23
N THR A 85 2.42 -4.51 -3.33
CA THR A 85 3.05 -3.21 -3.65
C THR A 85 4.50 -3.37 -4.12
N HIS A 86 4.75 -4.44 -4.88
CA HIS A 86 6.02 -4.87 -5.47
C HIS A 86 5.77 -5.52 -6.84
N HIS A 87 6.80 -5.71 -7.66
CA HIS A 87 6.69 -6.47 -8.90
C HIS A 87 6.19 -7.88 -8.63
N ASP A 88 5.49 -8.47 -9.61
CA ASP A 88 5.21 -9.89 -9.56
C ASP A 88 6.53 -10.69 -9.67
N PRO A 89 6.92 -11.50 -8.66
CA PRO A 89 8.16 -12.28 -8.72
C PRO A 89 8.21 -13.27 -9.89
N LEU A 90 7.04 -13.68 -10.42
CA LEU A 90 6.94 -14.55 -11.58
C LEU A 90 6.84 -13.78 -12.91
N GLY A 91 6.65 -12.46 -12.86
CA GLY A 91 6.56 -11.60 -14.04
C GLY A 91 5.36 -11.86 -14.94
N VAL A 92 4.29 -12.46 -14.43
CA VAL A 92 3.05 -12.74 -15.19
C VAL A 92 2.23 -11.46 -15.36
N VAL A 93 2.22 -10.61 -14.34
CA VAL A 93 1.59 -9.27 -14.38
C VAL A 93 2.58 -8.19 -13.94
N ASP A 94 2.27 -6.93 -14.21
CA ASP A 94 3.16 -5.82 -13.85
C ASP A 94 3.46 -5.74 -12.35
N GLY A 95 2.52 -6.11 -11.47
CA GLY A 95 2.71 -5.95 -10.03
C GLY A 95 2.69 -4.49 -9.55
N GLY A 96 2.72 -4.27 -8.25
CA GLY A 96 2.60 -2.95 -7.65
C GLY A 96 3.93 -2.25 -7.41
N TRP A 97 3.85 -1.15 -6.68
CA TRP A 97 5.00 -0.35 -6.27
C TRP A 97 4.60 0.68 -5.20
N ILE A 98 5.58 1.16 -4.44
CA ILE A 98 5.46 2.38 -3.63
C ILE A 98 6.42 3.42 -4.17
N ARG A 99 5.94 4.64 -4.39
CA ARG A 99 6.78 5.79 -4.74
C ARG A 99 6.81 6.77 -3.59
N PHE A 100 8.01 6.95 -3.03
CA PHE A 100 8.29 7.91 -1.99
C PHE A 100 9.36 8.91 -2.47
N ARG A 101 9.02 10.19 -2.44
CA ARG A 101 9.84 11.28 -3.02
C ARG A 101 10.17 10.97 -4.49
N ARG A 102 11.45 10.76 -4.82
CA ARG A 102 11.95 10.46 -6.17
C ARG A 102 12.20 8.97 -6.41
N LYS A 103 12.13 8.12 -5.38
CA LYS A 103 12.43 6.69 -5.46
C LYS A 103 11.16 5.87 -5.56
N THR A 104 11.16 4.90 -6.46
CA THR A 104 10.15 3.86 -6.56
C THR A 104 10.74 2.57 -5.96
N TYR A 105 9.94 1.91 -5.14
CA TYR A 105 10.19 0.63 -4.50
C TYR A 105 9.25 -0.35 -5.20
N ARG A 106 9.80 -1.29 -5.96
CA ARG A 106 9.08 -2.28 -6.77
C ARG A 106 9.89 -3.56 -6.77
#